data_AF-A0A087U6V9-F1
#
_entry.id   AF-A0A087U6V9-F1
#
_cell.length_a   1.000
_cell.length_b   1.000
_cell.length_c   1.000
_cell.angle_alpha   90.00
_cell.angle_beta   90.00
_cell.angle_gamma   90.00
#
_symmetry.space_group_name_H-M   'P 1'
#
loop_
_entity.id
_entity.type
_entity.pdbx_description
1 polymer ?
#
loop_
_entity_poly.entity_id
_entity_poly.type
_entity_poly.pdbx_seq_one_letter_code
_entity_poly.pdbx_strand_id
1 'polypeptide(L)'
;MNSSSWIISFFDLYYHNGIIDSRRNFGYPLQDRAEIFYICDCSAGNGSPQFVMRDGVSYIFHWYTNLLCTNSSTECMVQDPFSHLIYDLSGLSIYESSWARVVNQDNKESKIYLSICRSLTEPLICDSSAAACMVEKVGEEEKVIVSNLGQPVSLPVLESPGHLILEYTNGNPCTKCNENITYSTVIHLLCAKDKVE
;
A
#
# COMPACT_ATOMS: atom_id res chain seq x y z
N MET A 1 6.00 18.93 3.75
CA MET A 1 6.42 18.78 5.17
C MET A 1 5.18 18.93 6.05
N ASN A 2 4.48 17.83 6.28
CA ASN A 2 3.47 17.72 7.33
C ASN A 2 3.44 16.23 7.69
N SER A 3 4.24 15.84 8.67
CA SER A 3 4.20 14.49 9.23
C SER A 3 3.04 14.44 10.21
N SER A 4 1.89 13.95 9.75
CA SER A 4 0.78 13.61 10.63
C SER A 4 1.15 12.35 11.41
N SER A 5 1.60 12.51 12.66
CA SER A 5 1.77 11.40 13.59
C SER A 5 0.39 10.91 14.03
N TRP A 6 -0.05 9.78 13.48
CA TRP A 6 -1.25 9.09 13.97
C TRP A 6 -0.82 8.01 14.97
N ILE A 7 -1.29 8.11 16.21
CA ILE A 7 -1.13 7.06 17.22
C ILE A 7 -2.15 5.97 16.90
N ILE A 8 -1.77 5.03 16.04
CA ILE A 8 -2.56 3.83 15.79
C ILE A 8 -2.05 2.78 16.78
N SER A 9 -2.88 2.48 17.79
CA SER A 9 -2.72 1.44 18.82
C SER A 9 -1.68 1.66 19.94
N PHE A 10 -2.17 1.69 21.18
CA PHE A 10 -1.36 1.45 22.39
C PHE A 10 -1.28 -0.06 22.59
N PHE A 11 -0.12 -0.66 22.36
CA PHE A 11 0.18 -2.01 22.87
C PHE A 11 1.02 -1.83 24.14
N ASP A 12 0.41 -2.05 25.31
CA ASP A 12 1.14 -2.15 26.57
C ASP A 12 1.92 -3.47 26.58
N LEU A 13 3.19 -3.42 26.17
CA LEU A 13 4.11 -4.55 26.24
C LEU A 13 4.82 -4.51 27.59
N TYR A 14 4.53 -5.50 28.45
CA TYR A 14 5.17 -5.63 29.76
C TYR A 14 6.38 -6.55 29.64
N TYR A 15 7.56 -6.05 30.01
CA TYR A 15 8.81 -6.82 30.00
C TYR A 15 9.18 -7.25 31.42
N HIS A 16 9.30 -8.57 31.65
CA HIS A 16 9.80 -9.11 32.91
C HIS A 16 10.75 -10.28 32.67
N ASN A 17 12.01 -10.16 33.13
CA ASN A 17 13.03 -11.23 33.10
C ASN A 17 13.19 -11.94 31.74
N GLY A 18 13.18 -11.20 30.64
CA GLY A 18 13.35 -11.75 29.30
C GLY A 18 12.09 -12.31 28.65
N ILE A 19 10.92 -12.12 29.28
CA ILE A 19 9.62 -12.55 28.75
C ILE A 19 8.75 -11.31 28.47
N ILE A 20 8.16 -11.30 27.28
CA ILE A 20 7.17 -10.31 26.84
C ILE A 20 5.78 -10.86 27.20
N ASP A 21 5.04 -10.17 28.08
CA ASP A 21 3.68 -10.54 28.48
C ASP A 21 2.68 -9.43 28.11
N SER A 22 1.50 -9.84 27.65
CA SER A 22 0.40 -8.98 27.17
C SER A 22 -0.81 -8.98 28.11
N ARG A 23 -0.79 -9.71 29.23
CA ARG A 23 -1.95 -9.83 30.13
C ARG A 23 -1.95 -8.78 31.25
N ARG A 24 -2.99 -7.94 31.26
CA ARG A 24 -3.37 -7.05 32.39
C ARG A 24 -3.82 -7.87 33.59
N ASN A 25 -2.94 -8.18 34.54
CA ASN A 25 -3.24 -8.14 35.98
C ASN A 25 -2.09 -8.76 36.77
N PHE A 26 -1.22 -7.93 37.33
CA PHE A 26 -0.54 -8.27 38.58
C PHE A 26 -0.19 -6.98 39.33
N GLY A 27 -0.69 -6.85 40.56
CA GLY A 27 -0.45 -5.70 41.44
C GLY A 27 0.99 -5.68 41.98
N TYR A 28 1.92 -5.19 41.17
CA TYR A 28 3.31 -4.94 41.57
C TYR A 28 3.68 -3.45 41.41
N PRO A 29 4.61 -2.92 42.23
CA PRO A 29 4.90 -1.50 42.29
C PRO A 29 5.66 -1.02 41.04
N LEU A 30 5.16 0.07 40.44
CA LEU A 30 5.72 0.86 39.33
C LEU A 30 6.68 0.07 38.41
N GLN A 31 6.08 -0.72 37.53
CA GLN A 31 6.76 -1.58 36.57
C GLN A 31 7.33 -0.72 35.44
N ASP A 32 8.65 -0.75 35.25
CA ASP A 32 9.31 -0.19 34.06
C ASP A 32 8.57 -0.70 32.81
N ARG A 33 8.13 0.22 31.94
CA ARG A 33 7.35 -0.09 30.74
C ARG A 33 8.06 0.43 29.50
N ALA A 34 7.88 -0.24 28.37
CA ALA A 34 8.43 0.18 27.08
C ALA A 34 7.30 0.75 26.21
N GLU A 35 7.50 1.95 25.70
CA GLU A 35 6.59 2.62 24.77
C GLU A 35 7.27 2.70 23.40
N ILE A 36 6.67 2.06 22.39
CA ILE A 36 7.19 2.04 21.03
C ILE A 36 6.30 2.91 20.16
N PHE A 37 6.85 4.01 19.66
CA PHE A 37 6.23 4.87 18.66
C PHE A 37 6.63 4.39 17.29
N TYR A 38 5.67 3.85 16.56
CA TYR A 38 5.90 3.54 15.17
C TYR A 38 5.78 4.80 14.31
N ILE A 39 6.77 5.03 13.47
CA ILE A 39 6.86 6.22 12.61
C ILE A 39 6.98 5.73 11.17
N CYS A 40 6.10 6.22 10.29
CA CYS A 40 6.19 5.91 8.88
C CYS A 40 7.47 6.53 8.28
N ASP A 41 8.31 5.69 7.71
CA ASP A 41 9.42 6.07 6.83
C ASP A 41 9.44 5.11 5.63
N CYS A 42 9.01 5.60 4.46
CA CYS A 42 8.90 4.81 3.24
C CYS A 42 10.26 4.26 2.74
N SER A 43 11.38 4.80 3.21
CA SER A 43 12.73 4.37 2.83
C SER A 43 13.37 3.37 3.80
N ALA A 44 12.80 3.20 5.00
CA ALA A 44 13.40 2.42 6.07
C ALA A 44 13.21 0.89 5.96
N GLY A 45 12.39 0.42 5.01
CA GLY A 45 12.01 -1.00 4.93
C GLY A 45 11.35 -1.48 6.22
N ASN A 46 11.67 -2.70 6.67
CA ASN A 46 11.11 -3.27 7.90
C ASN A 46 11.50 -2.46 9.16
N GLY A 47 12.68 -1.83 9.14
CA GLY A 47 13.20 -1.03 10.25
C GLY A 47 13.46 -1.81 11.55
N SER A 48 13.85 -1.09 12.60
CA SER A 48 13.97 -1.62 13.96
C SER A 48 13.74 -0.52 15.01
N PRO A 49 13.32 -0.88 16.24
CA PRO A 49 13.08 0.10 17.29
C PRO A 49 14.41 0.71 17.80
N GLN A 50 14.45 2.04 17.88
CA GLN A 50 15.59 2.83 18.35
C GLN A 50 15.26 3.50 19.68
N PHE A 51 16.11 3.34 20.69
CA PHE A 51 15.93 4.00 21.99
C PHE A 51 16.11 5.51 21.85
N VAL A 52 15.15 6.26 22.39
CA VAL A 52 15.17 7.73 22.36
C VAL A 52 15.54 8.27 23.73
N MET A 53 14.72 7.96 24.73
CA MET A 53 14.89 8.48 26.08
C MET A 53 14.11 7.66 27.10
N ARG A 54 14.35 7.96 28.38
CA ARG A 54 13.56 7.48 29.50
C ARG A 54 12.76 8.64 30.07
N ASP A 55 11.46 8.44 30.25
CA ASP A 55 10.58 9.38 30.94
C ASP A 55 9.95 8.70 32.16
N GLY A 56 10.47 8.99 33.35
CA GLY A 56 10.10 8.30 34.58
C GLY A 56 10.32 6.78 34.49
N VAL A 57 9.23 6.01 34.50
CA VAL A 57 9.22 4.54 34.39
C VAL A 57 9.02 4.04 32.96
N SER A 58 8.90 4.94 31.97
CA SER A 58 8.74 4.61 30.56
C SER A 58 10.06 4.70 29.80
N TYR A 59 10.41 3.66 29.05
CA TYR A 59 11.46 3.68 28.03
C TYR A 59 10.83 3.92 26.67
N ILE A 60 11.22 5.00 26.01
CA ILE A 60 10.63 5.43 24.74
C ILE A 60 11.51 4.96 23.58
N PHE A 61 10.90 4.28 22.63
CA PHE A 61 11.52 3.83 21.38
C PHE A 61 10.80 4.42 20.17
N HIS A 62 11.54 4.80 19.15
CA HIS A 62 11.00 5.12 17.83
C HIS A 62 11.31 3.98 16.86
N TRP A 63 10.31 3.48 16.17
CA TRP A 63 10.48 2.46 15.13
C TRP A 63 10.07 3.06 13.79
N TYR A 64 11.08 3.51 13.04
CA TYR A 64 10.91 3.95 11.65
C TYR A 64 10.71 2.72 10.76
N THR A 65 9.56 2.60 10.11
CA THR A 65 9.21 1.46 9.26
C THR A 65 8.31 1.87 8.10
N ASN A 66 8.42 1.18 6.97
CA ASN A 66 7.54 1.40 5.83
C ASN A 66 6.20 0.64 5.95
N LEU A 67 6.08 -0.27 6.93
CA LEU A 67 4.89 -1.11 7.13
C LEU A 67 3.63 -0.34 7.54
N LEU A 68 3.80 0.87 8.06
CA LEU A 68 2.71 1.72 8.58
C LEU A 68 2.49 2.98 7.76
N CYS A 69 3.30 3.15 6.72
CA CYS A 69 3.02 4.16 5.74
C CYS A 69 1.70 3.80 5.08
N THR A 70 0.68 4.61 5.36
CA THR A 70 -0.58 4.53 4.64
C THR A 70 -0.21 4.60 3.17
N ASN A 71 -0.54 3.53 2.43
CA ASN A 71 -0.29 3.41 1.00
C ASN A 71 -0.59 4.76 0.37
N SER A 72 0.39 5.33 -0.33
CA SER A 72 0.33 6.68 -0.88
C SER A 72 -1.02 6.88 -1.57
N SER A 73 -1.97 7.46 -0.84
CA SER A 73 -3.28 7.79 -1.36
C SER A 73 -3.03 9.02 -2.18
N THR A 74 -2.70 8.82 -3.45
CA THR A 74 -2.78 9.90 -4.42
C THR A 74 -4.22 10.40 -4.40
N GLU A 75 -4.38 11.72 -4.49
CA GLU A 75 -5.71 12.34 -4.54
C GLU A 75 -6.49 11.69 -5.70
N CYS A 76 -7.55 10.95 -5.37
CA CYS A 76 -8.27 10.09 -6.32
C CYS A 76 -9.43 10.84 -6.99
N MET A 77 -9.28 12.16 -7.12
CA MET A 77 -10.28 13.06 -7.67
C MET A 77 -9.61 13.97 -8.68
N VAL A 78 -10.29 14.24 -9.79
CA VAL A 78 -9.83 15.16 -10.82
C VAL A 78 -10.94 16.14 -11.16
N GLN A 79 -10.62 17.43 -11.18
CA GLN A 79 -11.56 18.46 -11.61
C GLN A 79 -11.30 18.83 -13.07
N ASP A 80 -12.35 18.81 -13.89
CA ASP A 80 -12.32 19.36 -15.24
C ASP A 80 -12.12 20.89 -15.16
N PRO A 81 -11.04 21.43 -15.76
CA PRO A 81 -10.75 22.85 -15.70
C PRO A 81 -11.78 23.72 -16.45
N PHE A 82 -12.54 23.15 -17.39
CA PHE A 82 -13.52 23.88 -18.20
C PHE A 82 -14.94 23.75 -17.66
N SER A 83 -15.38 22.53 -17.35
CA SER A 83 -16.75 22.30 -16.86
C SER A 83 -16.89 22.42 -15.34
N HIS A 84 -15.77 22.46 -14.61
CA HIS A 84 -15.69 22.38 -13.15
C HIS A 84 -16.28 21.08 -12.55
N LEU A 85 -16.63 20.10 -13.39
CA LEU A 85 -17.09 18.80 -12.96
C LEU A 85 -15.95 18.06 -12.24
N ILE A 86 -16.28 17.39 -11.14
CA ILE A 86 -15.33 16.56 -10.38
C ILE A 86 -15.58 15.10 -10.73
N TYR A 87 -14.53 14.43 -11.19
CA TYR A 87 -14.49 12.98 -11.35
C TYR A 87 -13.90 12.37 -10.09
N ASP A 88 -14.75 11.73 -9.30
CA ASP A 88 -14.35 11.04 -8.08
C ASP A 88 -14.17 9.53 -8.35
N LEU A 89 -12.93 9.07 -8.24
CA LEU A 89 -12.55 7.66 -8.44
C LEU A 89 -12.45 6.90 -7.10
N SER A 90 -12.76 7.53 -5.96
CA SER A 90 -12.67 6.92 -4.63
C SER A 90 -13.51 5.66 -4.51
N GLY A 91 -14.64 5.58 -5.20
CA GLY A 91 -15.48 4.36 -5.24
C GLY A 91 -14.82 3.17 -5.93
N LEU A 92 -13.82 3.39 -6.79
CA LEU A 92 -13.02 2.33 -7.41
C LEU A 92 -11.78 1.98 -6.58
N SER A 93 -11.40 2.85 -5.65
CA SER A 93 -10.39 2.55 -4.67
C SER A 93 -11.02 1.65 -3.62
N ILE A 94 -10.79 0.33 -3.68
CA ILE A 94 -11.28 -0.66 -2.69
C ILE A 94 -10.22 -0.94 -1.61
N TYR A 95 -10.55 -0.76 -0.33
CA TYR A 95 -9.55 -0.79 0.76
C TYR A 95 -9.23 -2.21 1.21
N GLU A 96 -10.26 -3.06 1.25
CA GLU A 96 -10.19 -4.41 1.80
C GLU A 96 -9.80 -5.46 0.75
N SER A 97 -9.78 -5.10 -0.53
CA SER A 97 -9.46 -6.01 -1.62
C SER A 97 -8.94 -5.26 -2.85
N SER A 98 -8.47 -6.02 -3.83
CA SER A 98 -7.99 -5.49 -5.11
C SER A 98 -8.85 -5.98 -6.26
N TRP A 99 -8.93 -5.19 -7.33
CA TRP A 99 -9.50 -5.66 -8.59
C TRP A 99 -8.63 -6.79 -9.15
N ALA A 100 -9.28 -7.79 -9.75
CA ALA A 100 -8.57 -8.90 -10.37
C ALA A 100 -9.15 -9.18 -11.75
N ARG A 101 -8.27 -9.41 -12.73
CA ARG A 101 -8.66 -9.84 -14.08
C ARG A 101 -7.84 -11.04 -14.51
N VAL A 102 -8.53 -12.09 -14.94
CA VAL A 102 -7.89 -13.26 -15.56
C VAL A 102 -7.51 -12.92 -17.00
N VAL A 103 -6.28 -13.24 -17.36
CA VAL A 103 -5.68 -13.07 -18.68
C VAL A 103 -5.15 -14.42 -19.12
N ASN A 104 -5.68 -14.93 -20.23
CA ASN A 104 -5.21 -16.17 -20.83
C ASN A 104 -4.19 -15.83 -21.91
N GLN A 105 -2.94 -16.21 -21.69
CA GLN A 105 -1.84 -15.99 -22.65
C GLN A 105 -1.05 -17.30 -22.81
N ASP A 106 -0.79 -17.70 -24.06
CA ASP A 106 0.03 -18.88 -24.38
C ASP A 106 -0.40 -20.19 -23.67
N ASN A 107 -1.71 -20.46 -23.62
CA ASN A 107 -2.30 -21.61 -22.92
C ASN A 107 -2.09 -21.63 -21.39
N LYS A 108 -1.76 -20.47 -20.80
CA LYS A 108 -1.61 -20.32 -19.36
C LYS A 108 -2.58 -19.27 -18.81
N GLU A 109 -3.16 -19.61 -17.66
CA GLU A 109 -4.07 -18.73 -16.92
C GLU A 109 -3.23 -17.83 -16.00
N SER A 110 -3.12 -16.56 -16.36
CA SER A 110 -2.52 -15.53 -15.52
C SER A 110 -3.61 -14.64 -14.95
N LYS A 111 -3.35 -14.00 -13.81
CA LYS A 111 -4.24 -13.05 -13.17
C LYS A 111 -3.48 -11.77 -12.86
N ILE A 112 -4.08 -10.65 -13.22
CA ILE A 112 -3.56 -9.32 -12.91
C ILE A 112 -4.39 -8.76 -11.77
N TYR A 113 -3.73 -8.45 -10.66
CA TYR A 113 -4.31 -7.67 -9.57
C TYR A 113 -4.01 -6.19 -9.78
N LEU A 114 -4.98 -5.34 -9.48
CA LEU A 114 -4.93 -3.91 -9.70
C LEU A 114 -5.65 -3.16 -8.57
N SER A 115 -5.13 -2.01 -8.19
CA SER A 115 -5.81 -1.05 -7.33
C SER A 115 -5.82 0.35 -7.96
N ILE A 116 -6.79 1.17 -7.58
CA ILE A 116 -7.00 2.52 -8.12
C ILE A 116 -6.56 3.56 -7.09
N CYS A 117 -5.62 4.44 -7.47
CA CYS A 117 -5.04 5.53 -6.66
C CYS A 117 -4.30 5.09 -5.37
N ARG A 118 -3.95 3.82 -5.24
CA ARG A 118 -3.26 3.27 -4.07
C ARG A 118 -2.53 1.97 -4.40
N SER A 119 -1.70 1.52 -3.48
CA SER A 119 -1.07 0.21 -3.54
C SER A 119 -2.09 -0.90 -3.28
N LEU A 120 -1.75 -2.11 -3.70
CA LEU A 120 -2.53 -3.33 -3.47
C LEU A 120 -2.63 -3.62 -1.98
N THR A 121 -3.82 -4.02 -1.53
CA THR A 121 -4.02 -4.59 -0.18
C THR A 121 -3.85 -6.10 -0.21
N GLU A 122 -4.35 -6.73 -1.27
CA GLU A 122 -4.22 -8.16 -1.52
C GLU A 122 -3.89 -8.45 -2.99
N PRO A 123 -3.18 -9.54 -3.31
CA PRO A 123 -2.62 -10.52 -2.38
C PRO A 123 -1.26 -10.09 -1.81
N LEU A 124 -0.93 -10.54 -0.59
CA LEU A 124 0.32 -10.20 0.12
C LEU A 124 1.61 -10.72 -0.53
N ILE A 125 1.49 -11.60 -1.53
CA ILE A 125 2.62 -12.10 -2.31
C ILE A 125 3.21 -11.05 -3.26
N CYS A 126 2.47 -9.97 -3.53
CA CYS A 126 2.92 -8.85 -4.35
C CYS A 126 3.70 -7.82 -3.51
N ASP A 127 4.45 -6.94 -4.19
CA ASP A 127 5.15 -5.84 -3.55
C ASP A 127 4.14 -4.89 -2.88
N SER A 128 4.36 -4.55 -1.61
CA SER A 128 3.45 -3.69 -0.83
C SER A 128 3.32 -2.27 -1.38
N SER A 129 4.29 -1.83 -2.18
CA SER A 129 4.26 -0.53 -2.86
C SER A 129 3.57 -0.57 -4.23
N ALA A 130 3.33 -1.76 -4.78
CA ALA A 130 2.76 -1.91 -6.12
C ALA A 130 1.26 -1.63 -6.13
N ALA A 131 0.79 -0.91 -7.14
CA ALA A 131 -0.63 -0.77 -7.45
C ALA A 131 -1.13 -1.83 -8.45
N ALA A 132 -0.21 -2.54 -9.11
CA ALA A 132 -0.53 -3.63 -10.01
C ALA A 132 0.48 -4.77 -9.89
N CYS A 133 0.02 -6.01 -10.03
CA CYS A 133 0.82 -7.22 -9.88
C CYS A 133 0.29 -8.33 -10.79
N MET A 134 1.17 -9.21 -11.29
CA MET A 134 0.80 -10.34 -12.14
C MET A 134 1.22 -11.66 -11.53
N VAL A 135 0.27 -12.59 -11.47
CA VAL A 135 0.46 -13.96 -10.98
C VAL A 135 0.04 -14.97 -12.04
N GLU A 136 0.63 -16.15 -12.00
CA GLU A 136 0.27 -17.33 -12.80
C GLU A 136 -0.41 -18.33 -11.88
N LYS A 137 -1.50 -18.94 -12.36
CA LYS A 137 -2.13 -20.04 -11.64
C LYS A 137 -1.35 -21.33 -11.91
N VAL A 138 -0.82 -21.94 -10.86
CA VAL A 138 -0.08 -23.21 -10.92
C VAL A 138 -0.81 -24.23 -10.04
N GLY A 139 -1.75 -24.97 -10.63
CA GLY A 139 -2.65 -25.85 -9.89
C GLY A 139 -3.68 -25.05 -9.09
N GLU A 140 -3.70 -25.22 -7.77
CA GLU A 140 -4.54 -24.46 -6.85
C GLU A 140 -3.83 -23.22 -6.26
N GLU A 141 -2.52 -23.09 -6.47
CA GLU A 141 -1.71 -22.00 -5.93
C GLU A 141 -1.46 -20.90 -6.98
N GLU A 142 -1.22 -19.68 -6.50
CA GLU A 142 -0.82 -18.54 -7.32
C GLU A 142 0.67 -18.25 -7.14
N LYS A 143 1.40 -18.19 -8.25
CA LYS A 143 2.82 -17.86 -8.27
C LYS A 143 3.03 -16.48 -8.89
N VAL A 144 3.78 -15.62 -8.22
CA VAL A 144 4.10 -14.28 -8.73
C VAL A 144 4.99 -14.40 -9.98
N ILE A 145 4.55 -13.76 -11.07
CA ILE A 145 5.36 -13.56 -12.28
C ILE A 145 6.07 -12.21 -12.19
N VAL A 146 5.32 -11.16 -11.88
CA VAL A 146 5.83 -9.80 -11.71
C VAL A 146 5.21 -9.20 -10.46
N SER A 147 6.05 -8.97 -9.44
CA SER A 147 5.59 -8.50 -8.12
C SER A 147 5.14 -7.05 -8.11
N ASN A 148 5.70 -6.23 -9.01
CA ASN A 148 5.41 -4.81 -9.12
C ASN A 148 5.34 -4.39 -10.59
N LEU A 149 4.13 -4.10 -11.08
CA LEU A 149 3.87 -3.57 -12.42
C LEU A 149 3.74 -2.04 -12.45
N GLY A 150 4.01 -1.37 -11.33
CA GLY A 150 3.94 0.08 -11.18
C GLY A 150 3.36 0.48 -9.81
N GLN A 151 3.84 1.60 -9.32
CA GLN A 151 3.43 2.27 -8.09
C GLN A 151 2.51 3.46 -8.41
N PRO A 152 1.55 3.78 -7.52
CA PRO A 152 0.53 4.82 -7.74
C PRO A 152 1.07 6.23 -7.41
N VAL A 153 2.17 6.63 -8.05
CA VAL A 153 2.88 7.88 -7.74
C VAL A 153 2.28 9.11 -8.41
N SER A 154 1.59 8.94 -9.53
CA SER A 154 1.01 10.02 -10.33
C SER A 154 -0.48 10.19 -10.02
N LEU A 155 -0.94 11.44 -10.10
CA LEU A 155 -2.38 11.76 -10.02
C LEU A 155 -3.09 11.33 -11.31
N PRO A 156 -4.39 11.00 -11.26
CA PRO A 156 -5.16 10.75 -12.47
C PRO A 156 -5.21 12.02 -13.33
N VAL A 157 -5.17 11.84 -14.65
CA VAL A 157 -5.18 12.92 -15.65
C VAL A 157 -6.45 12.84 -16.47
N LEU A 158 -7.13 13.98 -16.64
CA LEU A 158 -8.27 14.08 -17.55
C LEU A 158 -7.75 14.28 -18.99
N GLU A 159 -7.87 13.26 -19.84
CA GLU A 159 -7.45 13.33 -21.24
C GLU A 159 -8.54 14.00 -22.10
N SER A 160 -9.80 13.64 -21.86
CA SER A 160 -10.97 14.28 -22.47
C SER A 160 -12.19 14.13 -21.55
N PRO A 161 -13.31 14.85 -21.75
CA PRO A 161 -14.48 14.75 -20.89
C PRO A 161 -14.97 13.30 -20.76
N GLY A 162 -14.90 12.75 -19.54
CA GLY A 162 -15.28 11.36 -19.25
C GLY A 162 -14.20 10.31 -19.55
N HIS A 163 -12.98 10.72 -19.87
CA HIS A 163 -11.83 9.84 -20.12
C HIS A 163 -10.67 10.25 -19.23
N LEU A 164 -10.41 9.42 -18.21
CA LEU A 164 -9.30 9.61 -17.28
C LEU A 164 -8.21 8.57 -17.54
N ILE A 165 -6.95 9.00 -17.37
CA ILE A 165 -5.77 8.14 -17.42
C ILE A 165 -5.13 8.10 -16.04
N LEU A 166 -4.80 6.89 -15.55
CA LEU A 166 -3.85 6.70 -14.46
C LEU A 166 -2.59 6.05 -15.00
N GLU A 167 -1.43 6.60 -14.64
CA GLU A 167 -0.13 6.06 -15.00
C GLU A 167 0.63 5.65 -13.74
N TYR A 168 0.97 4.37 -13.66
CA TYR A 168 1.78 3.80 -12.59
C TYR A 168 3.17 3.46 -13.11
N THR A 169 4.20 3.95 -12.43
CA THR A 169 5.61 3.83 -12.83
C THR A 169 6.43 3.17 -11.72
N ASN A 170 7.76 3.06 -11.85
CA ASN A 170 8.63 2.42 -10.85
C ASN A 170 8.30 0.94 -10.57
N GLY A 171 7.91 0.18 -11.61
CA GLY A 171 7.77 -1.27 -11.50
C GLY A 171 9.11 -2.01 -11.45
N ASN A 172 9.05 -3.35 -11.38
CA ASN A 172 10.25 -4.18 -11.44
C ASN A 172 10.97 -4.02 -12.81
N PRO A 173 12.29 -4.26 -12.86
CA PRO A 173 13.02 -4.32 -14.14
C PRO A 173 12.40 -5.36 -15.09
N CYS A 174 12.20 -4.97 -16.35
CA CYS A 174 11.65 -5.87 -17.35
C CYS A 174 12.74 -6.81 -17.88
N THR A 175 12.73 -8.06 -17.39
CA THR A 175 13.71 -9.09 -17.80
C THR A 175 13.54 -9.61 -19.22
N LYS A 176 12.35 -9.39 -19.83
CA LYS A 176 12.05 -9.77 -21.22
C LYS A 176 12.23 -8.62 -22.22
N CYS A 177 12.52 -7.43 -21.74
CA CYS A 177 12.72 -6.25 -22.57
C CYS A 177 14.21 -6.14 -22.93
N ASN A 178 14.52 -5.76 -24.18
CA ASN A 178 15.91 -5.61 -24.66
C ASN A 178 16.63 -4.36 -24.13
N GLU A 179 16.00 -3.62 -23.22
CA GLU A 179 16.47 -2.36 -22.68
C GLU A 179 16.32 -2.36 -21.15
N ASN A 180 17.09 -1.51 -20.47
CA ASN A 180 17.03 -1.34 -19.02
C ASN A 180 15.80 -0.50 -18.61
N ILE A 181 14.62 -1.03 -18.92
CA ILE A 181 13.32 -0.41 -18.64
C ILE A 181 12.59 -1.16 -17.53
N THR A 182 11.75 -0.44 -16.80
CA THR A 182 10.89 -0.98 -15.74
C THR A 182 9.47 -1.15 -16.24
N TYR A 183 8.70 -2.03 -15.61
CA TYR A 183 7.28 -2.15 -15.89
C TYR A 183 6.53 -0.87 -15.47
N SER A 184 5.54 -0.50 -16.29
CA SER A 184 4.56 0.52 -15.99
C SER A 184 3.16 0.00 -16.33
N THR A 185 2.15 0.60 -15.71
CA THR A 185 0.74 0.28 -15.95
C THR A 185 -0.01 1.56 -16.30
N VAL A 186 -0.74 1.54 -17.42
CA VAL A 186 -1.60 2.65 -17.85
C VAL A 186 -3.05 2.17 -17.83
N ILE A 187 -3.89 2.88 -17.10
CA ILE A 187 -5.32 2.56 -16.93
C ILE A 187 -6.14 3.65 -17.62
N HIS A 188 -6.95 3.24 -18.59
CA HIS A 188 -7.93 4.12 -19.21
C HIS A 188 -9.30 3.91 -18.57
N LEU A 189 -9.81 4.92 -17.90
CA LEU A 189 -11.15 4.95 -17.32
C LEU A 189 -12.07 5.74 -18.24
N LEU A 190 -13.00 5.03 -18.87
CA LEU A 190 -13.97 5.60 -19.79
C LEU A 190 -15.36 5.58 -19.14
N CYS A 191 -15.99 6.75 -19.03
CA CYS A 191 -17.36 6.86 -18.57
C CYS A 191 -18.30 6.28 -19.63
N ALA A 192 -18.91 5.13 -19.33
CA ALA A 192 -20.00 4.60 -20.13
C ALA A 192 -21.27 5.40 -19.81
N LYS A 193 -21.93 5.94 -20.84
CA LYS A 193 -23.19 6.69 -20.66
C LYS A 193 -24.38 5.80 -20.29
N ASP A 194 -24.24 4.47 -20.37
CA ASP A 194 -25.33 3.53 -20.15
C ASP A 194 -24.86 2.32 -19.33
N LYS A 195 -25.15 2.37 -18.03
CA LYS A 195 -25.58 1.25 -17.15
C LYS A 195 -25.67 1.76 -15.71
N VAL A 196 -26.75 2.49 -15.44
CA VAL A 196 -27.33 2.52 -14.10
C VAL A 196 -28.31 1.34 -14.09
N GLU A 197 -27.89 0.23 -13.48
CA GLU A 197 -28.79 -0.88 -13.16
C GLU A 197 -29.14 -0.81 -11.67
#